data_AF-A0A6A7G1W3-F1
#
_entry.id   AF-A0A6A7G1W3-F1
#
_cell.length_a   1.000
_cell.length_b   1.000
_cell.length_c   1.000
_cell.angle_alpha   90.00
_cell.angle_beta   90.00
_cell.angle_gamma   90.00
#
_symmetry.space_group_name_H-M   'P 1'
#
loop_
_entity.id
_entity.type
_entity.pdbx_description
1 polymer ?
#
loop_
_entity_poly.entity_id
_entity_poly.type
_entity_poly.pdbx_seq_one_letter_code
_entity_poly.pdbx_strand_id
1 'polypeptide(L)'
;MVFLVESSCEERPPCANCDNGHHADFFCNTCGQALCCQCREETHRARMFSTHDIIHMSKRGREVNKKCTLHGEPYIMFSAAKHTMLCINCFRESSVDARLHCTDLETAYSMGCKKLERGVMSIRELQNSVRDGVILFKALLDELRNNMDMEKNNINNLADAIQENVRRIREGVLREVDTQYDAKDKLFRSQLSSLGSLLPIIQVHLLMCTTFSSSASKYEFLDLVFQLMERLAVIAHLSHPLRPGQSSQIRSNYRSEFYRGLEPVLSISSNKVRETSTTTAPSGCSDKPQSSEGGGQSRPSSSASVAGPGGIFTLPGPRQSLSAAKLKIFESVGPFAEHCKTHDTKFRDLSSKFTRLKEEAQELHRDVTLRRCMTRRGRVEEIVRESAALEDQVRSYGDEIEELRGGLETAWDEQIQRVYAEQEVFHSQVNDIASLRDENKRLMIIAQQLEPYIRSITALMERISPKLQ
;
A
#
# COMPACT_ATOMS: atom_id res chain seq x y z
N MET A 1 -53.66 -0.85 -12.96
CA MET A 1 -54.06 -0.48 -14.33
C MET A 1 -55.20 -1.32 -14.89
N VAL A 2 -55.36 -2.60 -14.51
CA VAL A 2 -56.42 -3.51 -15.01
C VAL A 2 -57.84 -2.91 -14.94
N PHE A 3 -58.19 -2.27 -13.82
CA PHE A 3 -59.49 -1.62 -13.62
C PHE A 3 -59.84 -0.50 -14.63
N LEU A 4 -58.86 0.29 -15.08
CA LEU A 4 -59.08 1.38 -16.05
C LEU A 4 -59.23 0.85 -17.48
N VAL A 5 -58.60 -0.28 -17.79
CA VAL A 5 -58.65 -0.92 -19.11
C VAL A 5 -59.96 -1.69 -19.28
N GLU A 6 -60.43 -2.36 -18.23
CA GLU A 6 -61.75 -3.02 -18.23
C GLU A 6 -62.91 -2.02 -18.30
N SER A 7 -62.75 -0.81 -17.74
CA SER A 7 -63.79 0.23 -17.77
C SER A 7 -63.87 1.01 -19.10
N SER A 8 -62.88 0.87 -19.98
CA SER A 8 -62.80 1.59 -21.27
C SER A 8 -63.04 0.71 -22.49
N CYS A 9 -63.22 -0.60 -22.31
CA CYS A 9 -63.80 -1.45 -23.34
C CYS A 9 -65.31 -1.21 -23.42
N GLU A 10 -65.73 -0.18 -24.17
CA GLU A 10 -67.04 -0.22 -24.81
C GLU A 10 -67.01 -1.38 -25.82
N GLU A 11 -67.45 -2.58 -25.41
CA GLU A 11 -67.68 -3.69 -26.34
C GLU A 11 -68.61 -3.21 -27.46
N ARG A 12 -68.08 -3.09 -28.68
CA ARG A 12 -68.90 -2.71 -29.85
C ARG A 12 -69.83 -3.89 -30.16
N PRO A 13 -71.15 -3.75 -29.93
CA PRO A 13 -72.07 -4.86 -30.15
C PRO A 13 -72.08 -5.26 -31.63
N PRO A 14 -72.32 -6.54 -31.95
CA PRO A 14 -72.49 -6.97 -33.33
C PRO A 14 -73.69 -6.28 -33.96
N CYS A 15 -73.62 -6.07 -35.28
CA CYS A 15 -74.73 -5.53 -36.06
C CYS A 15 -75.98 -6.43 -35.90
N ALA A 16 -77.12 -5.84 -35.54
CA ALA A 16 -78.38 -6.56 -35.37
C ALA A 16 -79.01 -7.04 -36.68
N ASN A 17 -78.50 -6.56 -37.83
CA ASN A 17 -79.10 -6.75 -39.14
C ASN A 17 -78.24 -7.62 -40.07
N CYS A 18 -77.10 -8.12 -39.60
CA CYS A 18 -76.30 -9.09 -40.35
C CYS A 18 -75.60 -10.11 -39.43
N ASP A 19 -75.61 -11.37 -39.86
CA ASP A 19 -75.01 -12.49 -39.11
C ASP A 19 -73.50 -12.63 -39.32
N ASN A 20 -72.90 -11.75 -40.15
CA ASN A 20 -71.47 -11.80 -40.51
C ASN A 20 -70.52 -11.30 -39.42
N GLY A 21 -71.01 -11.05 -38.19
CA GLY A 21 -70.17 -10.64 -37.06
C GLY A 21 -69.53 -9.26 -37.20
N HIS A 22 -70.03 -8.40 -38.11
CA HIS A 22 -69.55 -7.03 -38.24
C HIS A 22 -69.91 -6.21 -37.01
N HIS A 23 -68.93 -5.48 -36.48
CA HIS A 23 -69.15 -4.56 -35.36
C HIS A 23 -70.04 -3.39 -35.80
N ALA A 24 -70.96 -3.00 -34.93
CA ALA A 24 -71.79 -1.85 -35.16
C ALA A 24 -71.01 -0.54 -34.92
N ASP A 25 -71.08 0.38 -35.87
CA ASP A 25 -70.54 1.74 -35.76
C ASP A 25 -71.68 2.77 -35.65
N PHE A 26 -72.91 2.36 -35.93
CA PHE A 26 -74.11 3.19 -35.93
C PHE A 26 -75.19 2.58 -35.05
N PHE A 27 -76.08 3.40 -34.51
CA PHE A 27 -77.24 2.97 -33.74
C PHE A 27 -78.47 3.71 -34.24
N CYS A 28 -79.53 2.97 -34.57
CA CYS A 28 -80.81 3.55 -34.93
C CYS A 28 -81.64 3.73 -33.65
N ASN A 29 -81.87 4.97 -33.24
CA ASN A 29 -82.69 5.31 -32.07
C ASN A 29 -84.16 4.92 -32.28
N THR A 30 -84.64 4.95 -33.52
CA THR A 30 -86.03 4.61 -33.87
C THR A 30 -86.29 3.10 -33.80
N CYS A 31 -85.34 2.27 -34.22
CA CYS A 31 -85.43 0.80 -34.13
C CYS A 31 -84.84 0.21 -32.86
N GLY A 32 -84.05 0.97 -32.10
CA GLY A 32 -83.31 0.47 -30.95
C GLY A 32 -82.20 -0.53 -31.30
N GLN A 33 -81.67 -0.48 -32.52
CA GLN A 33 -80.75 -1.50 -33.06
C GLN A 33 -79.38 -0.93 -33.42
N ALA A 34 -78.33 -1.71 -33.15
CA ALA A 34 -76.96 -1.42 -33.53
C ALA A 34 -76.70 -1.91 -34.96
N LEU A 35 -76.08 -1.08 -35.80
CA LEU A 35 -75.94 -1.28 -37.24
C LEU A 35 -74.48 -1.08 -37.66
N CYS A 36 -73.98 -1.94 -38.53
CA CYS A 36 -72.74 -1.68 -39.25
C CYS A 36 -72.98 -0.66 -40.38
N CYS A 37 -71.90 -0.14 -40.96
CA CYS A 37 -71.97 0.83 -42.06
C CYS A 37 -72.82 0.31 -43.24
N GLN A 38 -72.67 -0.98 -43.58
CA GLN A 38 -73.37 -1.59 -44.70
C GLN A 38 -74.89 -1.71 -44.45
N CYS A 39 -75.31 -2.17 -43.26
CA CYS A 39 -76.74 -2.26 -42.92
C CYS A 39 -77.41 -0.89 -42.75
N ARG A 40 -76.64 0.16 -42.40
CA ARG A 40 -77.13 1.55 -42.46
C ARG A 40 -77.43 1.97 -43.89
N GLU A 41 -76.55 1.67 -44.83
CA GLU A 41 -76.69 2.13 -46.23
C GLU A 41 -77.58 1.26 -47.11
N GLU A 42 -77.67 -0.03 -46.83
CA GLU A 42 -78.48 -0.96 -47.64
C GLU A 42 -79.91 -1.05 -47.08
N THR A 43 -80.07 -1.21 -45.76
CA THR A 43 -81.39 -1.38 -45.15
C THR A 43 -82.02 -0.05 -44.78
N HIS A 44 -81.29 0.84 -44.10
CA HIS A 44 -81.87 2.07 -43.56
C HIS A 44 -81.90 3.26 -44.56
N ARG A 45 -81.28 3.10 -45.74
CA ARG A 45 -81.41 4.06 -46.85
C ARG A 45 -82.66 3.83 -47.70
N ALA A 46 -83.32 2.68 -47.55
CA ALA A 46 -84.58 2.42 -48.23
C ALA A 46 -85.64 3.43 -47.80
N ARG A 47 -86.50 3.84 -48.75
CA ARG A 47 -87.52 4.90 -48.55
C ARG A 47 -88.46 4.68 -47.35
N MET A 48 -88.61 3.43 -46.90
CA MET A 48 -89.45 3.06 -45.75
C MET A 48 -88.79 3.35 -44.39
N PHE A 49 -87.48 3.63 -44.36
CA PHE A 49 -86.69 3.85 -43.13
C PHE A 49 -85.95 5.20 -43.13
N SER A 50 -86.17 6.05 -44.13
CA SER A 50 -85.48 7.34 -44.28
C SER A 50 -85.83 8.37 -43.19
N THR A 51 -86.84 8.10 -42.36
CA THR A 51 -87.22 8.92 -41.20
C THR A 51 -86.58 8.45 -39.90
N HIS A 52 -85.84 7.34 -39.92
CA HIS A 52 -85.20 6.81 -38.72
C HIS A 52 -84.00 7.66 -38.30
N ASP A 53 -83.91 7.95 -37.00
CA ASP A 53 -82.80 8.68 -36.41
C ASP A 53 -81.62 7.72 -36.18
N ILE A 54 -80.52 7.94 -36.90
CA ILE A 54 -79.34 7.08 -36.88
C ILE A 54 -78.13 7.91 -36.47
N ILE A 55 -77.56 7.55 -35.32
CA ILE A 55 -76.40 8.22 -34.73
C ILE A 55 -75.16 7.31 -34.76
N HIS A 56 -73.97 7.90 -34.86
CA HIS A 56 -72.72 7.16 -34.74
C HIS A 56 -72.47 6.79 -33.27
N MET A 57 -71.99 5.57 -33.00
CA MET A 57 -71.86 5.06 -31.63
C MET A 57 -70.94 5.91 -30.73
N SER A 58 -69.88 6.51 -31.30
CA SER A 58 -69.01 7.45 -30.56
C SER A 58 -69.69 8.74 -30.09
N LYS A 59 -70.84 9.12 -30.68
CA LYS A 59 -71.65 10.27 -30.23
C LYS A 59 -72.68 9.90 -29.17
N ARG A 60 -72.94 8.61 -28.94
CA ARG A 60 -73.88 8.11 -27.91
C ARG A 60 -73.29 8.21 -26.49
N GLY A 61 -71.97 8.21 -26.35
CA GLY A 61 -71.25 8.16 -25.08
C GLY A 61 -71.28 9.42 -24.20
N ARG A 62 -72.16 10.40 -24.42
CA ARG A 62 -72.17 11.63 -23.59
C ARG A 62 -73.47 12.00 -22.88
N GLU A 63 -74.61 11.39 -23.19
CA GLU A 63 -75.84 11.67 -22.43
C GLU A 63 -76.68 10.40 -22.26
N VAL A 64 -76.21 9.50 -21.40
CA VAL A 64 -77.11 8.59 -20.71
C VAL A 64 -77.26 9.15 -19.31
N ASN A 65 -78.29 9.98 -19.10
CA ASN A 65 -78.73 10.35 -17.76
C ASN A 65 -79.13 9.07 -17.05
N LYS A 66 -78.17 8.47 -16.32
CA LYS A 66 -78.39 7.22 -15.60
C LYS A 66 -79.54 7.45 -14.62
N LYS A 67 -80.53 6.56 -14.70
CA LYS A 67 -81.71 6.60 -13.85
C LYS A 67 -81.52 5.68 -12.65
N CYS A 68 -82.11 6.07 -11.54
CA CYS A 68 -82.15 5.26 -10.33
C CYS A 68 -82.88 3.95 -10.60
N THR A 69 -82.26 2.83 -10.23
CA THR A 69 -82.84 1.49 -10.40
C THR A 69 -84.05 1.26 -9.51
N LEU A 70 -84.19 2.01 -8.42
CA LEU A 70 -85.30 1.92 -7.48
C LEU A 70 -86.47 2.83 -7.85
N HIS A 71 -86.18 4.07 -8.27
CA HIS A 71 -87.21 5.10 -8.47
C HIS A 71 -87.40 5.54 -9.91
N GLY A 72 -86.56 5.12 -10.86
CA GLY A 72 -86.64 5.51 -12.27
C GLY A 72 -86.28 6.97 -12.59
N GLU A 73 -86.05 7.79 -11.56
CA GLU A 73 -85.65 9.20 -11.69
C GLU A 73 -84.16 9.37 -12.01
N PRO A 74 -83.74 10.42 -12.73
CA PRO A 74 -82.35 10.67 -13.04
C PRO A 74 -81.53 10.91 -11.75
N TYR A 75 -80.29 10.41 -11.75
CA TYR A 75 -79.34 10.76 -10.70
C TYR A 75 -78.95 12.24 -10.80
N ILE A 76 -79.07 12.96 -9.69
CA ILE A 76 -78.80 14.41 -9.63
C ILE A 76 -77.80 14.77 -8.51
N MET A 77 -77.64 13.87 -7.53
CA MET A 77 -76.77 14.06 -6.37
C MET A 77 -75.79 12.89 -6.24
N PHE A 78 -74.68 13.12 -5.56
CA PHE A 78 -73.69 12.10 -5.22
C PHE A 78 -73.42 12.14 -3.72
N SER A 79 -73.45 10.98 -3.06
CA SER A 79 -73.07 10.84 -1.66
C SER A 79 -71.59 10.49 -1.55
N ALA A 80 -70.77 11.42 -1.03
CA ALA A 80 -69.35 11.19 -0.84
C ALA A 80 -69.07 10.11 0.24
N ALA A 81 -69.94 9.98 1.22
CA ALA A 81 -69.79 9.01 2.31
C ALA A 81 -70.06 7.56 1.87
N LYS A 82 -71.04 7.35 0.98
CA LYS A 82 -71.43 6.02 0.49
C LYS A 82 -70.86 5.68 -0.89
N HIS A 83 -70.23 6.65 -1.57
CA HIS A 83 -69.75 6.54 -2.96
C HIS A 83 -70.84 6.13 -3.96
N THR A 84 -72.08 6.60 -3.75
CA THR A 84 -73.24 6.25 -4.57
C THR A 84 -73.93 7.47 -5.17
N MET A 85 -74.43 7.34 -6.41
CA MET A 85 -75.29 8.32 -7.04
C MET A 85 -76.72 8.23 -6.47
N LEU A 86 -77.39 9.37 -6.28
CA LEU A 86 -78.72 9.47 -5.68
C LEU A 86 -79.64 10.30 -6.60
N CYS A 87 -80.86 9.78 -6.83
CA CYS A 87 -81.94 10.58 -7.40
C CYS A 87 -82.62 11.41 -6.29
N ILE A 88 -83.58 12.25 -6.67
CA ILE A 88 -84.29 13.12 -5.73
C ILE A 88 -85.00 12.35 -4.61
N ASN A 89 -85.54 11.17 -4.91
CA ASN A 89 -86.26 10.34 -3.93
C ASN A 89 -85.28 9.63 -2.98
N CYS A 90 -84.20 9.02 -3.50
CA CYS A 90 -83.12 8.45 -2.67
C CYS A 90 -82.48 9.49 -1.71
N PHE A 91 -82.37 10.74 -2.15
CA PHE A 91 -81.88 11.83 -1.30
C PHE A 91 -82.88 12.18 -0.18
N ARG A 92 -84.18 12.23 -0.49
CA ARG A 92 -85.25 12.44 0.50
C ARG A 92 -85.40 11.27 1.47
N GLU A 93 -85.10 10.05 1.05
CA GLU A 93 -85.13 8.86 1.91
C GLU A 93 -83.85 8.73 2.77
N SER A 94 -82.79 9.46 2.44
CA SER A 94 -81.55 9.47 3.23
C SER A 94 -81.71 10.25 4.54
N SER A 95 -81.01 9.80 5.59
CA SER A 95 -81.01 10.44 6.91
C SER A 95 -80.48 11.88 6.84
N VAL A 96 -80.93 12.73 7.76
CA VAL A 96 -80.55 14.16 7.81
C VAL A 96 -79.03 14.35 7.83
N ASP A 97 -78.32 13.49 8.55
CA ASP A 97 -76.85 13.49 8.64
C ASP A 97 -76.16 13.04 7.33
N ALA A 98 -76.72 12.05 6.64
CA ALA A 98 -76.19 11.60 5.34
C ALA A 98 -76.39 12.65 4.23
N ARG A 99 -77.42 13.49 4.33
CA ARG A 99 -77.68 14.57 3.36
C ARG A 99 -76.63 15.67 3.41
N LEU A 100 -75.99 15.92 4.55
CA LEU A 100 -74.87 16.87 4.68
C LEU A 100 -73.65 16.49 3.83
N HIS A 101 -73.52 15.20 3.50
CA HIS A 101 -72.42 14.63 2.72
C HIS A 101 -72.80 14.38 1.25
N CYS A 102 -73.92 14.95 0.80
CA CYS A 102 -74.39 14.85 -0.57
C CYS A 102 -74.15 16.16 -1.31
N THR A 103 -73.53 16.07 -2.47
CA THR A 103 -73.27 17.21 -3.37
C THR A 103 -73.97 16.98 -4.70
N ASP A 104 -74.23 18.04 -5.46
CA ASP A 104 -74.71 17.89 -6.84
C ASP A 104 -73.66 17.15 -7.70
N LEU A 105 -74.14 16.52 -8.77
CA LEU A 105 -73.31 15.65 -9.60
C LEU A 105 -72.15 16.40 -10.28
N GLU A 106 -72.35 17.65 -10.70
CA GLU A 106 -71.31 18.46 -11.35
C GLU A 106 -70.21 18.88 -10.39
N THR A 107 -70.57 19.31 -9.18
CA THR A 107 -69.60 19.63 -8.13
C THR A 107 -68.84 18.38 -7.68
N ALA A 108 -69.53 17.25 -7.50
CA ALA A 108 -68.90 15.97 -7.16
C ALA A 108 -67.90 15.52 -8.24
N TYR A 109 -68.28 15.65 -9.52
CA TYR A 109 -67.43 15.35 -10.65
C TYR A 109 -66.20 16.27 -10.68
N SER A 110 -66.38 17.59 -10.58
CA SER A 110 -65.28 18.57 -10.53
C SER A 110 -64.30 18.30 -9.38
N MET A 111 -64.82 17.99 -8.19
CA MET A 111 -64.00 17.61 -7.02
C MET A 111 -63.26 16.29 -7.25
N GLY A 112 -63.91 15.30 -7.86
CA GLY A 112 -63.32 14.02 -8.25
C GLY A 112 -62.18 14.21 -9.26
N CYS A 113 -62.40 15.01 -10.31
CA CYS A 113 -61.39 15.38 -11.29
C CYS A 113 -60.17 16.02 -10.62
N LYS A 114 -60.35 17.03 -9.76
CA LYS A 114 -59.24 17.68 -9.04
C LYS A 114 -58.48 16.73 -8.12
N LYS A 115 -59.17 15.75 -7.51
CA LYS A 115 -58.52 14.74 -6.66
C LYS A 115 -57.72 13.74 -7.50
N LEU A 116 -58.27 13.33 -8.64
CA LEU A 116 -57.58 12.47 -9.60
C LEU A 116 -56.37 13.17 -10.22
N GLU A 117 -56.52 14.42 -10.64
CA GLU A 117 -55.42 15.25 -11.17
C GLU A 117 -54.26 15.33 -10.19
N ARG A 118 -54.54 15.60 -8.90
CA ARG A 118 -53.50 15.56 -7.85
C ARG A 118 -52.80 14.20 -7.77
N GLY A 119 -53.55 13.10 -7.79
CA GLY A 119 -52.97 11.76 -7.78
C GLY A 119 -52.11 11.46 -9.02
N VAL A 120 -52.56 11.88 -10.20
CA VAL A 120 -51.83 11.74 -11.46
C VAL A 120 -50.54 12.58 -11.42
N MET A 121 -50.59 13.79 -10.88
CA MET A 121 -49.41 14.64 -10.71
C MET A 121 -48.37 13.98 -9.79
N SER A 122 -48.78 13.44 -8.64
CA SER A 122 -47.87 12.71 -7.74
C SER A 122 -47.24 11.48 -8.41
N ILE A 123 -47.98 10.76 -9.24
CA ILE A 123 -47.43 9.62 -10.01
C ILE A 123 -46.45 10.10 -11.07
N ARG A 124 -46.70 11.23 -11.75
CA ARG A 124 -45.76 11.81 -12.72
C ARG A 124 -44.46 12.23 -12.05
N GLU A 125 -44.54 12.86 -10.88
CA GLU A 125 -43.37 13.23 -10.07
C GLU A 125 -42.56 12.00 -9.68
N LEU A 126 -43.23 10.94 -9.18
CA LEU A 126 -42.58 9.67 -8.87
C LEU A 126 -41.94 9.04 -10.11
N GLN A 127 -42.62 9.05 -11.26
CA GLN A 127 -42.09 8.52 -12.51
C GLN A 127 -40.80 9.25 -12.92
N ASN A 128 -40.77 10.57 -12.81
CA ASN A 128 -39.58 11.36 -13.11
C ASN A 128 -38.44 11.04 -12.14
N SER A 129 -38.72 11.01 -10.84
CA SER A 129 -37.73 10.65 -9.81
C SER A 129 -37.14 9.25 -10.03
N VAL A 130 -37.97 8.27 -10.41
CA VAL A 130 -37.50 6.92 -10.73
C VAL A 130 -36.65 6.92 -12.00
N ARG A 131 -37.01 7.68 -13.04
CA ARG A 131 -36.17 7.81 -14.25
C ARG A 131 -34.80 8.41 -13.91
N ASP A 132 -34.77 9.47 -13.12
CA ASP A 132 -33.52 10.12 -12.69
C ASP A 132 -32.67 9.17 -11.84
N GLY A 133 -33.31 8.43 -10.92
CA GLY A 133 -32.64 7.40 -10.11
C GLY A 133 -32.03 6.28 -10.97
N VAL A 134 -32.74 5.81 -12.00
CA VAL A 134 -32.20 4.80 -12.94
C VAL A 134 -30.98 5.32 -13.69
N ILE A 135 -30.99 6.60 -14.12
CA ILE A 135 -29.84 7.22 -14.79
C ILE A 135 -28.66 7.31 -13.83
N LEU A 136 -28.90 7.78 -12.60
CA LEU A 136 -27.86 7.89 -11.57
C LEU A 136 -27.23 6.54 -11.24
N PHE A 137 -28.03 5.49 -11.01
CA PHE A 137 -27.49 4.16 -10.71
C PHE A 137 -26.69 3.57 -11.86
N LYS A 138 -27.07 3.83 -13.12
CA LYS A 138 -26.26 3.43 -14.28
C LYS A 138 -24.90 4.13 -14.28
N ALA A 139 -24.89 5.44 -14.05
CA ALA A 139 -23.65 6.21 -13.97
C ALA A 139 -22.74 5.71 -12.84
N LEU A 140 -23.28 5.42 -11.66
CA LEU A 140 -22.52 4.86 -10.53
C LEU A 140 -21.96 3.47 -10.83
N LEU A 141 -22.69 2.61 -11.56
CA LEU A 141 -22.19 1.30 -11.96
C LEU A 141 -21.04 1.42 -12.97
N ASP A 142 -21.10 2.38 -13.89
CA ASP A 142 -20.02 2.64 -14.85
C ASP A 142 -18.79 3.24 -14.16
N GLU A 143 -19.00 4.18 -13.23
CA GLU A 143 -17.92 4.74 -12.40
C GLU A 143 -17.27 3.67 -11.53
N LEU A 144 -18.05 2.76 -10.94
CA LEU A 144 -17.52 1.64 -10.16
C LEU A 144 -16.64 0.72 -11.01
N ARG A 145 -17.02 0.45 -12.25
CA ARG A 145 -16.19 -0.32 -13.20
C ARG A 145 -14.88 0.41 -13.50
N ASN A 146 -14.95 1.70 -13.81
CA ASN A 146 -13.76 2.52 -14.08
C ASN A 146 -12.83 2.57 -12.86
N ASN A 147 -13.37 2.74 -11.65
CA ASN A 147 -12.61 2.73 -10.41
C ASN A 147 -11.93 1.39 -10.16
N MET A 148 -12.63 0.27 -10.41
CA MET A 148 -12.04 -1.06 -10.32
C MET A 148 -10.87 -1.23 -11.29
N ASP A 149 -11.03 -0.83 -12.55
CA ASP A 149 -9.98 -0.98 -13.57
C ASP A 149 -8.80 -0.04 -13.29
N MET A 150 -9.07 1.18 -12.83
CA MET A 150 -8.05 2.13 -12.42
C MET A 150 -7.25 1.61 -11.23
N GLU A 151 -7.91 0.99 -10.24
CA GLU A 151 -7.23 0.44 -9.08
C GLU A 151 -6.41 -0.81 -9.43
N LYS A 152 -6.93 -1.70 -10.29
CA LYS A 152 -6.13 -2.81 -10.84
C LYS A 152 -4.88 -2.31 -11.55
N ASN A 153 -5.01 -1.25 -12.35
CA ASN A 153 -3.87 -0.65 -13.03
C ASN A 153 -2.89 -0.02 -12.03
N ASN A 154 -3.36 0.64 -10.98
CA ASN A 154 -2.50 1.18 -9.92
C ASN A 154 -1.70 0.08 -9.21
N ILE A 155 -2.35 -1.03 -8.87
CA ILE A 155 -1.70 -2.19 -8.24
C ILE A 155 -0.62 -2.77 -9.16
N ASN A 156 -0.95 -2.99 -10.44
CA ASN A 156 -0.01 -3.51 -11.42
C ASN A 156 1.20 -2.57 -11.60
N ASN A 157 0.95 -1.27 -11.75
CA ASN A 157 1.99 -0.26 -11.89
C ASN A 157 2.93 -0.23 -10.67
N LEU A 158 2.39 -0.36 -9.46
CA LEU A 158 3.20 -0.43 -8.24
C LEU A 158 4.06 -1.71 -8.21
N ALA A 159 3.48 -2.85 -8.57
CA ALA A 159 4.21 -4.12 -8.63
C ALA A 159 5.37 -4.05 -9.65
N ASP A 160 5.10 -3.52 -10.84
CA ASP A 160 6.12 -3.33 -11.88
C ASP A 160 7.22 -2.38 -11.44
N ALA A 161 6.86 -1.28 -10.75
CA ALA A 161 7.83 -0.33 -10.20
C ALA A 161 8.75 -0.97 -9.13
N ILE A 162 8.19 -1.79 -8.23
CA ILE A 162 8.97 -2.54 -7.24
C ILE A 162 9.93 -3.51 -7.95
N GLN A 163 9.45 -4.28 -8.91
CA GLN A 163 10.26 -5.25 -9.64
C GLN A 163 11.40 -4.58 -10.42
N GLU A 164 11.12 -3.48 -11.10
CA GLU A 164 12.12 -2.68 -11.80
C GLU A 164 13.21 -2.17 -10.85
N ASN A 165 12.80 -1.67 -9.69
CA ASN A 165 13.72 -1.16 -8.69
C ASN A 165 14.63 -2.25 -8.11
N VAL A 166 14.08 -3.42 -7.78
CA VAL A 166 14.85 -4.60 -7.35
C VAL A 166 15.85 -5.01 -8.43
N ARG A 167 15.43 -5.03 -9.71
CA ARG A 167 16.29 -5.40 -10.83
C ARG A 167 17.46 -4.42 -10.97
N ARG A 168 17.19 -3.12 -10.87
CA ARG A 168 18.20 -2.07 -10.95
C ARG A 168 19.25 -2.16 -9.83
N ILE A 169 18.81 -2.41 -8.59
CA ILE A 169 19.71 -2.58 -7.44
C ILE A 169 20.59 -3.82 -7.65
N ARG A 170 19.98 -4.94 -8.05
CA ARG A 170 20.71 -6.19 -8.37
C ARG A 170 21.80 -5.93 -9.41
N GLU A 171 21.47 -5.28 -10.52
CA GLU A 171 22.42 -4.96 -11.58
C GLU A 171 23.54 -4.03 -11.11
N GLY A 172 23.23 -3.06 -10.25
CA GLY A 172 24.23 -2.18 -9.65
C GLY A 172 25.22 -2.93 -8.76
N VAL A 173 24.70 -3.79 -7.87
CA VAL A 173 25.54 -4.59 -6.95
C VAL A 173 26.40 -5.60 -7.71
N LEU A 174 25.88 -6.23 -8.77
CA LEU A 174 26.65 -7.14 -9.61
C LEU A 174 27.78 -6.40 -10.35
N ARG A 175 27.48 -5.22 -10.92
CA ARG A 175 28.50 -4.39 -11.57
C ARG A 175 29.62 -3.97 -10.61
N GLU A 176 29.31 -3.69 -9.35
CA GLU A 176 30.32 -3.38 -8.33
C GLU A 176 31.22 -4.59 -8.06
N VAL A 177 30.65 -5.79 -7.96
CA VAL A 177 31.42 -7.05 -7.81
C VAL A 177 32.34 -7.27 -9.00
N ASP A 178 31.84 -7.10 -10.23
CA ASP A 178 32.65 -7.23 -11.45
C ASP A 178 33.78 -6.20 -11.49
N THR A 179 33.51 -4.96 -11.10
CA THR A 179 34.51 -3.89 -11.06
C THR A 179 35.61 -4.19 -10.03
N GLN A 180 35.24 -4.68 -8.84
CA GLN A 180 36.22 -5.10 -7.84
C GLN A 180 37.06 -6.28 -8.31
N TYR A 181 36.45 -7.25 -8.99
CA TYR A 181 37.16 -8.37 -9.60
C TYR A 181 38.17 -7.88 -10.62
N ASP A 182 37.75 -7.09 -11.61
CA ASP A 182 38.61 -6.59 -12.69
C ASP A 182 39.78 -5.77 -12.17
N ALA A 183 39.54 -4.90 -11.18
CA ALA A 183 40.58 -4.09 -10.56
C ALA A 183 41.64 -4.97 -9.87
N LYS A 184 41.20 -6.00 -9.13
CA LYS A 184 42.11 -6.92 -8.43
C LYS A 184 42.82 -7.87 -9.37
N ASP A 185 42.15 -8.41 -10.37
CA ASP A 185 42.73 -9.27 -11.39
C ASP A 185 43.85 -8.52 -12.13
N LYS A 186 43.61 -7.28 -12.57
CA LYS A 186 44.65 -6.43 -13.17
C LYS A 186 45.84 -6.20 -12.24
N LEU A 187 45.60 -5.92 -10.95
CA LEU A 187 46.65 -5.72 -9.97
C LEU A 187 47.50 -6.99 -9.77
N PHE A 188 46.86 -8.15 -9.58
CA PHE A 188 47.55 -9.42 -9.38
C PHE A 188 48.31 -9.87 -10.63
N ARG A 189 47.75 -9.68 -11.83
CA ARG A 189 48.46 -9.95 -13.09
C ARG A 189 49.71 -9.09 -13.24
N SER A 190 49.62 -7.80 -12.89
CA SER A 190 50.77 -6.89 -12.90
C SER A 190 51.87 -7.33 -11.93
N GLN A 191 51.49 -7.68 -10.69
CA GLN A 191 52.42 -8.22 -9.69
C GLN A 191 53.07 -9.53 -10.16
N LEU A 192 52.28 -10.43 -10.73
CA LEU A 192 52.77 -11.71 -11.26
C LEU A 192 53.74 -11.49 -12.42
N SER A 193 53.45 -10.56 -13.33
CA SER A 193 54.35 -10.22 -14.44
C SER A 193 55.68 -9.65 -13.95
N SER A 194 55.67 -8.84 -12.89
CA SER A 194 56.88 -8.28 -12.26
C SER A 194 57.73 -9.36 -11.59
N LEU A 195 57.11 -10.29 -10.86
CA LEU A 195 57.81 -11.44 -10.30
C LEU A 195 58.35 -12.37 -11.39
N GLY A 196 57.58 -12.55 -12.46
CA GLY A 196 57.96 -13.34 -13.62
C GLY A 196 59.18 -12.78 -14.37
N SER A 197 59.37 -11.46 -14.42
CA SER A 197 60.57 -10.86 -15.02
C SER A 197 61.77 -10.85 -14.08
N LEU A 198 61.55 -10.77 -12.75
CA LEU A 198 62.62 -10.79 -11.76
C LEU A 198 63.24 -12.19 -11.58
N LEU A 199 62.43 -13.25 -11.68
CA LEU A 199 62.87 -14.62 -11.41
C LEU A 199 64.04 -15.08 -12.33
N PRO A 200 63.99 -14.88 -13.67
CA PRO A 200 65.12 -15.22 -14.55
C PRO A 200 66.38 -14.42 -14.24
N ILE A 201 66.25 -13.14 -13.85
CA ILE A 201 67.40 -12.28 -13.50
C ILE A 201 68.14 -12.85 -12.27
N ILE A 202 67.38 -13.25 -11.24
CA ILE A 202 67.95 -13.89 -10.06
C ILE A 202 68.61 -15.23 -10.42
N GLN A 203 67.95 -16.06 -11.25
CA GLN A 203 68.51 -17.35 -11.69
C GLN A 203 69.84 -17.20 -12.44
N VAL A 204 69.95 -16.20 -13.33
CA VAL A 204 71.20 -15.89 -14.05
C VAL A 204 72.28 -15.41 -13.10
N HIS A 205 71.97 -14.51 -12.16
CA HIS A 205 72.95 -14.06 -11.15
C HIS A 205 73.45 -15.22 -10.28
N LEU A 206 72.55 -16.11 -9.85
CA LEU A 206 72.94 -17.31 -9.09
C LEU A 206 73.87 -18.21 -9.91
N LEU A 207 73.50 -18.52 -11.17
CA LEU A 207 74.32 -19.35 -12.06
C LEU A 207 75.72 -18.75 -12.29
N MET A 208 75.80 -17.44 -12.54
CA MET A 208 77.08 -16.74 -12.73
C MET A 208 77.94 -16.78 -11.46
N CYS A 209 77.34 -16.59 -10.28
CA CYS A 209 78.06 -16.64 -9.01
C CYS A 209 78.59 -18.05 -8.71
N THR A 210 77.79 -19.09 -8.96
CA THR A 210 78.20 -20.49 -8.79
C THR A 210 79.32 -20.87 -9.77
N THR A 211 79.21 -20.44 -11.03
CA THR A 211 80.23 -20.70 -12.05
C THR A 211 81.53 -19.99 -11.68
N PHE A 212 81.48 -18.68 -11.36
CA PHE A 212 82.66 -17.91 -10.92
C PHE A 212 83.35 -18.56 -9.72
N SER A 213 82.59 -18.99 -8.71
CA SER A 213 83.15 -19.60 -7.50
C SER A 213 83.83 -20.96 -7.76
N SER A 214 83.45 -21.66 -8.83
CA SER A 214 83.99 -22.99 -9.17
C SER A 214 85.11 -22.94 -10.22
N SER A 215 85.14 -21.91 -11.08
CA SER A 215 86.09 -21.81 -12.19
C SER A 215 87.18 -20.75 -12.01
N ALA A 216 87.02 -19.78 -11.10
CA ALA A 216 87.99 -18.71 -10.92
C ALA A 216 89.28 -19.21 -10.25
N SER A 217 90.43 -18.68 -10.67
CA SER A 217 91.69 -18.91 -9.97
C SER A 217 91.69 -18.19 -8.61
N LYS A 218 92.53 -18.64 -7.67
CA LYS A 218 92.63 -18.03 -6.32
C LYS A 218 92.92 -16.52 -6.38
N TYR A 219 93.67 -16.07 -7.37
CA TYR A 219 94.04 -14.66 -7.55
C TYR A 219 92.86 -13.84 -8.09
N GLU A 220 92.19 -14.30 -9.16
CA GLU A 220 91.02 -13.63 -9.73
C GLU A 220 89.82 -13.64 -8.78
N PHE A 221 89.67 -14.71 -8.00
CA PHE A 221 88.62 -14.80 -6.99
C PHE A 221 88.77 -13.71 -5.92
N LEU A 222 89.96 -13.59 -5.31
CA LEU A 222 90.19 -12.62 -4.24
C LEU A 222 90.13 -11.16 -4.72
N ASP A 223 90.46 -10.90 -5.99
CA ASP A 223 90.38 -9.56 -6.59
C ASP A 223 88.93 -9.10 -6.78
N LEU A 224 88.01 -10.00 -7.17
CA LEU A 224 86.65 -9.64 -7.57
C LEU A 224 85.55 -10.00 -6.54
N VAL A 225 85.81 -10.92 -5.59
CA VAL A 225 84.77 -11.45 -4.70
C VAL A 225 84.12 -10.39 -3.80
N PHE A 226 84.89 -9.42 -3.30
CA PHE A 226 84.34 -8.38 -2.42
C PHE A 226 83.42 -7.42 -3.17
N GLN A 227 83.78 -7.07 -4.41
CA GLN A 227 82.92 -6.26 -5.28
C GLN A 227 81.67 -7.03 -5.71
N LEU A 228 81.78 -8.35 -5.94
CA LEU A 228 80.63 -9.20 -6.23
C LEU A 228 79.68 -9.31 -5.03
N MET A 229 80.22 -9.48 -3.81
CA MET A 229 79.41 -9.52 -2.58
C MET A 229 78.66 -8.21 -2.33
N GLU A 230 79.30 -7.07 -2.55
CA GLU A 230 78.63 -5.76 -2.43
C GLU A 230 77.49 -5.61 -3.43
N ARG A 231 77.69 -6.02 -4.69
CA ARG A 231 76.64 -5.97 -5.73
C ARG A 231 75.50 -6.94 -5.44
N LEU A 232 75.79 -8.13 -4.92
CA LEU A 232 74.76 -9.10 -4.48
C LEU A 232 73.99 -8.59 -3.27
N ALA A 233 74.65 -7.92 -2.32
CA ALA A 233 74.00 -7.31 -1.17
C ALA A 233 73.00 -6.23 -1.61
N VAL A 234 73.35 -5.40 -2.59
CA VAL A 234 72.42 -4.41 -3.17
C VAL A 234 71.20 -5.09 -3.80
N ILE A 235 71.40 -6.19 -4.54
CA ILE A 235 70.29 -6.97 -5.15
C ILE A 235 69.41 -7.61 -4.06
N ALA A 236 70.00 -8.13 -2.99
CA ALA A 236 69.27 -8.76 -1.89
C ALA A 236 68.47 -7.75 -1.04
N HIS A 237 68.92 -6.50 -0.97
CA HIS A 237 68.27 -5.44 -0.20
C HIS A 237 67.29 -4.58 -1.00
N LEU A 238 67.17 -4.79 -2.31
CA LEU A 238 66.08 -4.22 -3.10
C LEU A 238 64.75 -4.77 -2.58
N SER A 239 63.94 -3.89 -1.99
CA SER A 239 62.63 -4.22 -1.43
C SER A 239 61.65 -4.55 -2.57
N HIS A 240 61.63 -5.81 -2.98
CA HIS A 240 60.66 -6.31 -3.95
C HIS A 240 59.35 -6.66 -3.22
N PRO A 241 58.18 -6.25 -3.74
CA PRO A 241 56.89 -6.68 -3.20
C PRO A 241 56.65 -8.16 -3.56
N LEU A 242 57.30 -9.06 -2.82
CA LEU A 242 57.21 -10.51 -2.98
C LEU A 242 55.86 -11.08 -2.48
N ARG A 243 55.10 -10.28 -1.74
CA ARG A 243 53.78 -10.65 -1.22
C ARG A 243 52.69 -9.72 -1.77
N PRO A 244 51.50 -10.24 -2.07
CA PRO A 244 50.36 -9.40 -2.41
C PRO A 244 50.04 -8.43 -1.28
N GLY A 245 50.06 -7.13 -1.56
CA GLY A 245 49.66 -6.09 -0.59
C GLY A 245 48.15 -5.99 -0.37
N GLN A 246 47.35 -6.72 -1.15
CA GLN A 246 45.89 -6.71 -1.09
C GLN A 246 45.31 -8.12 -1.03
N SER A 247 44.16 -8.25 -0.37
CA SER A 247 43.40 -9.51 -0.27
C SER A 247 42.56 -9.77 -1.53
N SER A 248 42.42 -11.04 -1.89
CA SER A 248 41.53 -11.51 -2.96
C SER A 248 40.03 -11.46 -2.62
N GLN A 249 39.65 -11.16 -1.36
CA GLN A 249 38.24 -11.14 -0.96
C GLN A 249 37.45 -10.03 -1.66
N ILE A 250 36.34 -10.37 -2.30
CA ILE A 250 35.38 -9.41 -2.86
C ILE A 250 34.23 -9.28 -1.85
N ARG A 251 33.86 -8.04 -1.52
CA ARG A 251 32.79 -7.76 -0.56
C ARG A 251 31.89 -6.66 -1.11
N SER A 252 30.59 -6.93 -1.11
CA SER A 252 29.57 -5.93 -1.42
C SER A 252 28.58 -5.79 -0.27
N ASN A 253 28.04 -4.60 -0.08
CA ASN A 253 27.01 -4.32 0.92
C ASN A 253 25.62 -4.63 0.36
N TYR A 254 25.47 -5.74 -0.38
CA TYR A 254 24.27 -6.06 -1.14
C TYR A 254 22.99 -5.98 -0.30
N ARG A 255 23.02 -6.52 0.93
CA ARG A 255 21.86 -6.46 1.84
C ARG A 255 21.42 -5.02 2.09
N SER A 256 22.34 -4.16 2.49
CA SER A 256 22.04 -2.74 2.79
C SER A 256 21.56 -1.97 1.56
N GLU A 257 22.10 -2.26 0.37
CA GLU A 257 21.64 -1.64 -0.89
C GLU A 257 20.22 -2.06 -1.27
N PHE A 258 19.84 -3.33 -1.05
CA PHE A 258 18.46 -3.79 -1.22
C PHE A 258 17.51 -3.12 -0.21
N TYR A 259 17.88 -3.04 1.07
CA TYR A 259 17.05 -2.38 2.09
C TYR A 259 16.84 -0.89 1.77
N ARG A 260 17.93 -0.15 1.51
CA ARG A 260 17.85 1.29 1.18
C ARG A 260 17.10 1.54 -0.12
N GLY A 261 17.32 0.72 -1.14
CA GLY A 261 16.67 0.92 -2.43
C GLY A 261 15.17 0.63 -2.40
N LEU A 262 14.71 -0.30 -1.55
CA LEU A 262 13.30 -0.63 -1.39
C LEU A 262 12.53 0.31 -0.47
N GLU A 263 13.20 0.96 0.49
CA GLU A 263 12.60 1.88 1.46
C GLU A 263 11.71 2.97 0.81
N PRO A 264 12.11 3.69 -0.24
CA PRO A 264 11.25 4.68 -0.88
C PRO A 264 9.97 4.08 -1.48
N VAL A 265 10.03 2.86 -2.03
CA VAL A 265 8.89 2.26 -2.73
C VAL A 265 7.88 1.68 -1.73
N LEU A 266 8.36 1.18 -0.60
CA LEU A 266 7.52 0.63 0.46
C LEU A 266 6.96 1.72 1.38
N SER A 267 7.69 2.81 1.62
CA SER A 267 7.27 3.92 2.47
C SER A 267 6.24 4.85 1.79
N ILE A 268 6.18 4.87 0.46
CA ILE A 268 5.16 5.66 -0.28
C ILE A 268 3.74 5.11 -0.06
N SER A 269 3.58 3.84 0.33
CA SER A 269 2.27 3.23 0.60
C SER A 269 1.57 3.74 1.87
N SER A 270 2.24 4.51 2.74
CA SER A 270 1.60 5.09 3.94
C SER A 270 1.05 6.51 3.74
N ASN A 271 1.40 7.20 2.65
CA ASN A 271 1.07 8.64 2.47
C ASN A 271 0.14 8.95 1.28
N LYS A 272 -0.55 7.96 0.71
CA LYS A 272 -1.57 8.16 -0.33
C LYS A 272 -2.85 7.37 -0.10
N VAL A 273 -3.49 7.57 1.06
CA VAL A 273 -4.93 7.32 1.22
C VAL A 273 -5.53 8.47 2.00
N ARG A 274 -5.68 9.62 1.36
CA ARG A 274 -6.56 10.68 1.85
C ARG A 274 -7.13 11.44 0.67
N GLU A 275 -8.13 10.85 0.04
CA GLU A 275 -9.22 11.61 -0.56
C GLU A 275 -10.50 10.74 -0.58
N THR A 276 -11.52 11.28 0.11
CA THR A 276 -12.96 10.98 -0.01
C THR A 276 -13.48 9.56 0.28
N SER A 277 -14.08 9.32 1.45
CA SER A 277 -15.54 9.25 1.63
C SER A 277 -15.95 8.65 2.98
N THR A 278 -16.84 9.37 3.63
CA THR A 278 -17.55 9.13 4.88
C THR A 278 -18.50 7.92 4.79
N THR A 279 -18.55 7.03 5.78
CA THR A 279 -19.74 6.59 6.56
C THR A 279 -19.57 5.23 7.29
N THR A 280 -19.65 5.29 8.63
CA THR A 280 -20.29 4.35 9.60
C THR A 280 -20.11 2.81 9.53
N ALA A 281 -19.21 2.27 10.39
CA ALA A 281 -19.36 1.29 11.51
C ALA A 281 -20.18 -0.05 11.36
N PRO A 282 -20.05 -1.07 12.26
CA PRO A 282 -18.90 -1.57 13.09
C PRO A 282 -18.77 -3.14 13.16
N SER A 283 -17.77 -3.62 13.93
CA SER A 283 -17.59 -4.98 14.53
C SER A 283 -17.09 -6.11 13.61
N GLY A 284 -16.21 -7.05 13.97
CA GLY A 284 -15.52 -7.46 15.21
C GLY A 284 -14.69 -8.75 14.95
N CYS A 285 -14.02 -9.29 15.99
CA CYS A 285 -13.20 -10.53 16.06
C CYS A 285 -11.75 -10.39 15.56
N SER A 286 -10.70 -10.34 16.41
CA SER A 286 -10.14 -11.40 17.27
C SER A 286 -10.05 -12.77 16.58
N ASP A 287 -8.84 -13.14 16.15
CA ASP A 287 -8.21 -14.42 16.50
C ASP A 287 -6.73 -14.49 16.06
N LYS A 288 -5.86 -14.82 17.02
CA LYS A 288 -4.58 -15.51 16.80
C LYS A 288 -4.88 -17.00 16.73
N PRO A 289 -4.17 -17.79 15.92
CA PRO A 289 -3.16 -18.71 16.50
C PRO A 289 -1.89 -18.81 15.61
N GLN A 290 -0.68 -18.80 16.19
CA GLN A 290 0.08 -19.95 16.72
C GLN A 290 0.93 -20.67 15.64
N SER A 291 2.24 -20.66 15.92
CA SER A 291 3.35 -21.55 15.48
C SER A 291 3.14 -22.56 14.35
N SER A 292 4.07 -22.56 13.39
CA SER A 292 4.64 -23.81 12.87
C SER A 292 6.09 -23.63 12.44
N GLU A 293 6.87 -24.62 12.86
CA GLU A 293 8.28 -24.86 12.62
C GLU A 293 8.57 -25.27 11.16
N GLY A 294 9.83 -25.12 10.76
CA GLY A 294 10.41 -25.59 9.50
C GLY A 294 11.39 -24.54 8.98
N GLY A 295 12.70 -24.60 9.22
CA GLY A 295 13.58 -25.75 9.08
C GLY A 295 14.48 -25.48 7.86
N GLY A 296 15.73 -25.06 8.08
CA GLY A 296 16.67 -24.77 6.99
C GLY A 296 17.95 -24.03 7.37
N GLN A 297 18.60 -24.41 8.47
CA GLN A 297 19.99 -24.00 8.74
C GLN A 297 20.95 -24.97 8.05
N SER A 298 21.64 -24.49 7.01
CA SER A 298 22.78 -25.18 6.42
C SER A 298 24.06 -24.80 7.17
N ARG A 299 24.52 -25.67 8.06
CA ARG A 299 25.92 -25.71 8.56
C ARG A 299 26.86 -26.11 7.41
N PRO A 300 28.14 -25.68 7.47
CA PRO A 300 29.26 -26.57 7.24
C PRO A 300 29.99 -26.76 8.59
N SER A 301 29.91 -27.93 9.22
CA SER A 301 30.81 -29.08 9.00
C SER A 301 32.24 -28.77 9.40
N SER A 302 32.52 -29.05 10.68
CA SER A 302 33.83 -29.11 11.30
C SER A 302 34.67 -30.22 10.65
N SER A 303 35.71 -29.85 9.91
CA SER A 303 36.79 -30.77 9.57
C SER A 303 37.91 -30.59 10.59
N ALA A 304 38.03 -31.59 11.48
CA ALA A 304 39.19 -31.76 12.33
C ALA A 304 40.43 -32.02 11.47
N SER A 305 41.44 -31.17 11.60
CA SER A 305 42.82 -31.47 11.20
C SER A 305 43.68 -31.49 12.45
N VAL A 306 44.06 -32.70 12.84
CA VAL A 306 45.09 -32.99 13.82
C VAL A 306 46.39 -32.32 13.37
N ALA A 307 46.83 -31.30 14.11
CA ALA A 307 48.16 -30.73 13.94
C ALA A 307 49.11 -31.37 14.96
N GLY A 308 50.14 -32.05 14.44
CA GLY A 308 51.27 -32.55 15.21
C GLY A 308 52.12 -31.43 15.82
N PRO A 309 53.10 -31.79 16.67
CA PRO A 309 53.81 -30.85 17.52
C PRO A 309 54.85 -30.07 16.72
N GLY A 310 54.59 -28.78 16.45
CA GLY A 310 55.57 -27.91 15.79
C GLY A 310 54.97 -26.70 15.07
N GLY A 311 54.16 -25.88 15.76
CA GLY A 311 53.57 -24.66 15.19
C GLY A 311 54.02 -23.40 15.93
N ILE A 312 54.64 -22.46 15.21
CA ILE A 312 55.04 -21.14 15.71
C ILE A 312 53.79 -20.34 16.09
N PHE A 313 53.67 -19.97 17.38
CA PHE A 313 52.58 -19.15 17.92
C PHE A 313 52.66 -17.69 17.40
N THR A 314 51.85 -17.36 16.40
CA THR A 314 51.61 -15.98 15.96
C THR A 314 50.58 -15.29 16.86
N LEU A 315 50.92 -14.12 17.43
CA LEU A 315 49.97 -13.25 18.13
C LEU A 315 49.03 -12.56 17.13
N PRO A 316 47.76 -12.29 17.50
CA PRO A 316 46.99 -11.20 16.89
C PRO A 316 47.57 -9.85 17.38
N GLY A 317 48.04 -9.02 16.47
CA GLY A 317 48.58 -7.69 16.79
C GLY A 317 47.52 -6.68 17.26
N PRO A 318 47.93 -5.55 17.89
CA PRO A 318 46.99 -4.54 18.36
C PRO A 318 46.32 -3.81 17.19
N ARG A 319 45.06 -3.42 17.41
CA ARG A 319 44.08 -2.89 16.45
C ARG A 319 44.66 -1.93 15.41
N GLN A 320 44.42 -2.25 14.14
CA GLN A 320 44.54 -1.32 13.02
C GLN A 320 43.64 -0.09 13.23
N SER A 321 44.22 1.10 13.02
CA SER A 321 43.62 2.43 12.87
C SER A 321 42.08 2.50 12.89
N LEU A 322 41.51 2.99 14.00
CA LEU A 322 40.09 3.30 14.12
C LEU A 322 39.82 4.72 13.57
N SER A 323 38.72 4.89 12.82
CA SER A 323 38.33 6.18 12.24
C SER A 323 37.86 7.20 13.29
N ALA A 324 37.92 8.50 12.97
CA ALA A 324 37.51 9.59 13.86
C ALA A 324 36.06 9.47 14.39
N ALA A 325 35.15 8.85 13.62
CA ALA A 325 33.79 8.57 14.06
C ALA A 325 33.72 7.49 15.15
N LYS A 326 34.62 6.50 15.12
CA LYS A 326 34.72 5.46 16.15
C LYS A 326 35.34 5.98 17.45
N LEU A 327 36.20 7.01 17.38
CA LEU A 327 36.78 7.67 18.55
C LEU A 327 35.71 8.46 19.35
N LYS A 328 34.76 9.12 18.66
CA LYS A 328 33.64 9.81 19.33
C LYS A 328 32.71 8.88 20.11
N ILE A 329 32.68 7.58 19.79
CA ILE A 329 31.89 6.57 20.51
C ILE A 329 32.53 6.24 21.87
N PHE A 330 33.84 6.40 22.02
CA PHE A 330 34.50 6.24 23.33
C PHE A 330 34.28 7.44 24.26
N GLU A 331 33.98 8.61 23.68
CA GLU A 331 33.69 9.86 24.39
C GLU A 331 32.20 10.04 24.70
N SER A 332 31.31 9.26 24.10
CA SER A 332 29.86 9.35 24.35
C SER A 332 29.46 8.66 25.66
N VAL A 333 28.41 9.18 26.30
CA VAL A 333 27.80 8.58 27.49
C VAL A 333 26.70 7.63 27.02
N GLY A 334 26.87 6.33 27.24
CA GLY A 334 25.89 5.32 26.88
C GLY A 334 26.34 3.88 27.16
N PRO A 335 25.41 2.91 27.18
CA PRO A 335 25.68 1.51 27.52
C PRO A 335 26.74 0.86 26.61
N PHE A 336 26.78 1.24 25.34
CA PHE A 336 27.78 0.75 24.38
C PHE A 336 29.19 1.32 24.61
N ALA A 337 29.29 2.58 25.02
CA ALA A 337 30.58 3.21 25.32
C ALA A 337 31.23 2.59 26.58
N GLU A 338 30.41 2.29 27.59
CA GLU A 338 30.84 1.61 28.81
C GLU A 338 31.26 0.16 28.54
N HIS A 339 30.52 -0.53 27.68
CA HIS A 339 30.91 -1.84 27.17
C HIS A 339 32.29 -1.80 26.49
N CYS A 340 32.54 -0.85 25.59
CA CYS A 340 33.83 -0.74 24.89
C CYS A 340 35.00 -0.56 25.86
N LYS A 341 34.83 0.26 26.91
CA LYS A 341 35.85 0.46 27.95
C LYS A 341 36.10 -0.82 28.76
N THR A 342 35.04 -1.50 29.17
CA THR A 342 35.10 -2.77 29.90
C THR A 342 35.73 -3.88 29.06
N HIS A 343 35.46 -3.88 27.76
CA HIS A 343 36.03 -4.86 26.84
C HIS A 343 37.54 -4.67 26.71
N ASP A 344 38.00 -3.44 26.54
CA ASP A 344 39.42 -3.13 26.38
C ASP A 344 40.24 -3.43 27.66
N THR A 345 39.64 -3.31 28.86
CA THR A 345 40.29 -3.71 30.12
C THR A 345 40.38 -5.23 30.26
N LYS A 346 39.25 -5.96 30.08
CA LYS A 346 39.22 -7.43 30.18
C LYS A 346 40.12 -8.09 29.12
N PHE A 347 40.08 -7.62 27.87
CA PHE A 347 40.93 -8.13 26.80
C PHE A 347 42.42 -7.89 27.07
N ARG A 348 42.78 -6.73 27.63
CA ARG A 348 44.17 -6.41 27.99
C ARG A 348 44.69 -7.32 29.10
N ASP A 349 43.89 -7.62 30.12
CA ASP A 349 44.26 -8.54 31.20
C ASP A 349 44.48 -9.97 30.68
N LEU A 350 43.54 -10.49 29.88
CA LEU A 350 43.66 -11.82 29.26
C LEU A 350 44.88 -11.91 28.32
N SER A 351 45.11 -10.87 27.52
CA SER A 351 46.27 -10.79 26.62
C SER A 351 47.61 -10.73 27.37
N SER A 352 47.64 -10.03 28.50
CA SER A 352 48.81 -9.99 29.40
C SER A 352 49.10 -11.37 30.00
N LYS A 353 48.08 -12.05 30.54
CA LYS A 353 48.18 -13.42 31.08
C LYS A 353 48.66 -14.42 30.02
N PHE A 354 48.11 -14.33 28.81
CA PHE A 354 48.53 -15.15 27.68
C PHE A 354 50.00 -14.92 27.31
N THR A 355 50.42 -13.65 27.24
CA THR A 355 51.80 -13.30 26.88
C THR A 355 52.79 -13.80 27.92
N ARG A 356 52.47 -13.66 29.22
CA ARG A 356 53.28 -14.22 30.31
C ARG A 356 53.42 -15.74 30.20
N LEU A 357 52.30 -16.47 30.03
CA LEU A 357 52.33 -17.92 29.89
C LEU A 357 53.09 -18.37 28.64
N LYS A 358 52.99 -17.62 27.55
CA LYS A 358 53.76 -17.86 26.33
C LYS A 358 55.25 -17.71 26.58
N GLU A 359 55.68 -16.65 27.26
CA GLU A 359 57.10 -16.42 27.59
C GLU A 359 57.63 -17.52 28.52
N GLU A 360 56.87 -17.89 29.55
CA GLU A 360 57.23 -18.98 30.47
C GLU A 360 57.33 -20.33 29.76
N ALA A 361 56.39 -20.64 28.85
CA ALA A 361 56.43 -21.87 28.06
C ALA A 361 57.59 -21.88 27.06
N GLN A 362 57.94 -20.73 26.47
CA GLN A 362 59.09 -20.60 25.58
C GLN A 362 60.42 -20.76 26.32
N GLU A 363 60.54 -20.20 27.53
CA GLU A 363 61.75 -20.36 28.34
C GLU A 363 61.89 -21.79 28.83
N LEU A 364 60.79 -22.41 29.27
CA LEU A 364 60.74 -23.84 29.60
C LEU A 364 61.19 -24.71 28.42
N HIS A 365 60.72 -24.41 27.21
CA HIS A 365 61.13 -25.10 26.00
C HIS A 365 62.63 -24.95 25.75
N ARG A 366 63.21 -23.74 25.91
CA ARG A 366 64.66 -23.52 25.78
C ARG A 366 65.46 -24.27 26.85
N ASP A 367 64.97 -24.33 28.08
CA ASP A 367 65.63 -25.05 29.18
C ASP A 367 65.71 -26.56 28.91
N VAL A 368 64.64 -27.14 28.37
CA VAL A 368 64.58 -28.56 28.02
C VAL A 368 65.39 -28.87 26.75
N THR A 369 65.22 -28.08 25.69
CA THR A 369 65.78 -28.40 24.36
C THR A 369 67.22 -27.89 24.14
N LEU A 370 67.53 -26.68 24.60
CA LEU A 370 68.83 -26.03 24.36
C LEU A 370 69.78 -26.19 25.55
N ARG A 371 69.29 -25.97 26.77
CA ARG A 371 70.14 -25.99 27.98
C ARG A 371 70.23 -27.37 28.63
N ARG A 372 69.35 -28.31 28.26
CA ARG A 372 69.26 -29.69 28.78
C ARG A 372 69.21 -29.73 30.32
N CYS A 373 68.58 -28.73 30.93
CA CYS A 373 68.44 -28.63 32.37
C CYS A 373 67.39 -29.64 32.87
N MET A 374 67.58 -30.13 34.10
CA MET A 374 66.54 -30.89 34.82
C MET A 374 65.39 -29.94 35.20
N THR A 375 64.40 -29.85 34.34
CA THR A 375 63.19 -29.07 34.58
C THR A 375 62.32 -29.74 35.65
N ARG A 376 61.83 -28.96 36.64
CA ARG A 376 60.93 -29.49 37.68
C ARG A 376 59.58 -29.87 37.05
N ARG A 377 59.20 -31.14 37.10
CA ARG A 377 57.89 -31.65 36.64
C ARG A 377 56.71 -30.81 37.12
N GLY A 378 56.75 -30.34 38.38
CA GLY A 378 55.71 -29.48 38.95
C GLY A 378 55.51 -28.13 38.23
N ARG A 379 56.56 -27.56 37.61
CA ARG A 379 56.45 -26.29 36.86
C ARG A 379 55.76 -26.47 35.51
N VAL A 380 55.96 -27.62 34.86
CA VAL A 380 55.24 -27.97 33.62
C VAL A 380 53.76 -28.19 33.92
N GLU A 381 53.46 -28.93 34.98
CA GLU A 381 52.07 -29.18 35.43
C GLU A 381 51.36 -27.88 35.83
N GLU A 382 52.09 -26.90 36.40
CA GLU A 382 51.57 -25.57 36.71
C GLU A 382 51.25 -24.74 35.46
N ILE A 383 52.16 -24.68 34.47
CA ILE A 383 51.92 -23.96 33.21
C ILE A 383 50.73 -24.56 32.45
N VAL A 384 50.59 -25.90 32.44
CA VAL A 384 49.43 -26.57 31.84
C VAL A 384 48.13 -26.20 32.57
N ARG A 385 48.16 -26.17 33.91
CA ARG A 385 46.99 -25.78 34.72
C ARG A 385 46.60 -24.32 34.50
N GLU A 386 47.57 -23.41 34.48
CA GLU A 386 47.32 -21.98 34.22
C GLU A 386 46.84 -21.74 32.79
N SER A 387 47.32 -22.51 31.81
CA SER A 387 46.86 -22.44 30.42
C SER A 387 45.41 -22.89 30.28
N ALA A 388 45.02 -23.98 30.96
CA ALA A 388 43.63 -24.44 31.00
C ALA A 388 42.71 -23.41 31.70
N ALA A 389 43.16 -22.85 32.82
CA ALA A 389 42.40 -21.81 33.53
C ALA A 389 42.25 -20.51 32.71
N LEU A 390 43.24 -20.17 31.88
CA LEU A 390 43.14 -19.06 30.94
C LEU A 390 42.16 -19.37 29.80
N GLU A 391 42.14 -20.61 29.30
CA GLU A 391 41.17 -21.04 28.28
C GLU A 391 39.73 -20.92 28.78
N ASP A 392 39.46 -21.36 30.02
CA ASP A 392 38.14 -21.22 30.63
C ASP A 392 37.75 -19.75 30.85
N GLN A 393 38.70 -18.88 31.24
CA GLN A 393 38.47 -17.44 31.33
C GLN A 393 38.16 -16.80 29.97
N VAL A 394 38.84 -17.22 28.91
CA VAL A 394 38.58 -16.73 27.54
C VAL A 394 37.21 -17.22 27.05
N ARG A 395 36.85 -18.47 27.34
CA ARG A 395 35.54 -19.03 27.00
C ARG A 395 34.41 -18.29 27.71
N SER A 396 34.50 -18.16 29.04
CA SER A 396 33.52 -17.42 29.84
C SER A 396 33.37 -15.97 29.38
N TYR A 397 34.46 -15.30 29.04
CA TYR A 397 34.40 -13.95 28.51
C TYR A 397 33.79 -13.90 27.10
N GLY A 398 34.02 -14.92 26.27
CA GLY A 398 33.34 -15.06 24.98
C GLY A 398 31.82 -15.19 25.13
N ASP A 399 31.36 -15.99 26.10
CA ASP A 399 29.93 -16.16 26.40
C ASP A 399 29.30 -14.85 26.89
N GLU A 400 29.97 -14.09 27.77
CA GLU A 400 29.52 -12.76 28.22
C GLU A 400 29.35 -11.76 27.05
N ILE A 401 30.26 -11.79 26.07
CA ILE A 401 30.19 -10.91 24.89
C ILE A 401 29.02 -11.28 23.98
N GLU A 402 28.74 -12.58 23.83
CA GLU A 402 27.64 -13.05 22.99
C GLU A 402 26.27 -12.79 23.64
N GLU A 403 26.16 -12.90 24.97
CA GLU A 403 24.96 -12.47 25.70
C GLU A 403 24.71 -10.97 25.54
N LEU A 404 25.76 -10.17 25.68
CA LEU A 404 25.66 -8.72 25.53
C LEU A 404 25.33 -8.29 24.09
N ARG A 405 25.71 -9.08 23.07
CA ARG A 405 25.31 -8.83 21.68
C ARG A 405 23.79 -8.73 21.55
N GLY A 406 23.06 -9.74 22.05
CA GLY A 406 21.59 -9.75 21.95
C GLY A 406 20.94 -8.57 22.69
N GLY A 407 21.49 -8.20 23.85
CA GLY A 407 21.04 -7.03 24.61
C GLY A 407 21.28 -5.70 23.88
N LEU A 408 22.45 -5.53 23.25
CA LEU A 408 22.77 -4.33 22.47
C LEU A 408 21.96 -4.23 21.19
N GLU A 409 21.72 -5.34 20.48
CA GLU A 409 20.85 -5.39 19.30
C GLU A 409 19.43 -4.94 19.64
N THR A 410 18.87 -5.47 20.72
CA THR A 410 17.54 -5.05 21.21
C THR A 410 17.50 -3.56 21.56
N ALA A 411 18.52 -3.05 22.26
CA ALA A 411 18.58 -1.63 22.63
C ALA A 411 18.72 -0.70 21.42
N TRP A 412 19.44 -1.12 20.37
CA TRP A 412 19.53 -0.37 19.12
C TRP A 412 18.20 -0.35 18.37
N ASP A 413 17.52 -1.48 18.30
CA ASP A 413 16.19 -1.57 17.68
C ASP A 413 15.19 -0.66 18.40
N GLU A 414 15.15 -0.69 19.73
CA GLU A 414 14.30 0.21 20.53
C GLU A 414 14.60 1.69 20.26
N GLN A 415 15.88 2.05 20.15
CA GLN A 415 16.28 3.44 19.87
C GLN A 415 15.86 3.87 18.45
N ILE A 416 15.95 2.97 17.47
CA ILE A 416 15.50 3.22 16.10
C ILE A 416 13.96 3.42 16.10
N GLN A 417 13.21 2.55 16.77
CA GLN A 417 11.76 2.68 16.88
C GLN A 417 11.35 3.99 17.56
N ARG A 418 12.06 4.39 18.62
CA ARG A 418 11.85 5.70 19.28
C ARG A 418 12.03 6.86 18.30
N VAL A 419 13.10 6.85 17.51
CA VAL A 419 13.37 7.91 16.52
C VAL A 419 12.28 7.95 15.45
N TYR A 420 11.79 6.80 14.96
CA TYR A 420 10.67 6.77 14.03
C TYR A 420 9.40 7.39 14.62
N ALA A 421 9.05 7.06 15.87
CA ALA A 421 7.91 7.64 16.56
C ALA A 421 8.07 9.16 16.76
N GLU A 422 9.27 9.63 17.13
CA GLU A 422 9.58 11.07 17.24
C GLU A 422 9.41 11.79 15.90
N GLN A 423 9.87 11.18 14.80
CA GLN A 423 9.70 11.73 13.45
C GLN A 423 8.23 11.80 13.02
N GLU A 424 7.44 10.77 13.34
CA GLU A 424 6.00 10.75 13.05
C GLU A 424 5.27 11.87 13.80
N VAL A 425 5.53 12.02 15.09
CA VAL A 425 4.96 13.10 15.91
C VAL A 425 5.36 14.46 15.36
N PHE A 426 6.64 14.67 15.04
CA PHE A 426 7.10 15.92 14.47
C PHE A 426 6.43 16.22 13.13
N HIS A 427 6.26 15.20 12.28
CA HIS A 427 5.57 15.36 11.00
C HIS A 427 4.09 15.72 11.18
N SER A 428 3.40 15.11 12.15
CA SER A 428 2.03 15.50 12.53
C SER A 428 1.96 16.96 12.96
N GLN A 429 2.88 17.41 13.82
CA GLN A 429 2.94 18.81 14.28
C GLN A 429 3.15 19.78 13.11
N VAL A 430 4.02 19.45 12.15
CA VAL A 430 4.22 20.25 10.94
C VAL A 430 2.93 20.35 10.12
N ASN A 431 2.18 19.25 9.99
CA ASN A 431 0.91 19.22 9.27
C ASN A 431 -0.19 20.04 9.98
N ASP A 432 -0.26 19.99 11.32
CA ASP A 432 -1.19 20.79 12.11
C ASP A 432 -0.97 22.30 11.89
N ILE A 433 0.29 22.73 11.91
CA ILE A 433 0.66 24.12 11.62
C ILE A 433 0.32 24.51 10.17
N ALA A 434 0.53 23.60 9.21
CA ALA A 434 0.15 23.85 7.83
C ALA A 434 -1.37 24.01 7.66
N SER A 435 -2.16 23.16 8.32
CA SER A 435 -3.64 23.24 8.32
C SER A 435 -4.13 24.55 8.93
N LEU A 436 -3.61 24.94 10.10
CA LEU A 436 -3.93 26.21 10.75
C LEU A 436 -3.62 27.41 9.85
N ARG A 437 -2.48 27.37 9.14
CA ARG A 437 -2.12 28.43 8.20
C ARG A 437 -3.13 28.55 7.05
N ASP A 438 -3.64 27.44 6.53
CA ASP A 438 -4.60 27.45 5.43
C ASP A 438 -6.01 27.83 5.90
N GLU A 439 -6.41 27.49 7.12
CA GLU A 439 -7.61 28.04 7.76
C GLU A 439 -7.52 29.55 7.98
N ASN A 440 -6.38 30.04 8.48
CA ASN A 440 -6.17 31.47 8.67
C ASN A 440 -6.22 32.25 7.34
N LYS A 441 -5.67 31.69 6.25
CA LYS A 441 -5.84 32.27 4.90
C LYS A 441 -7.31 32.35 4.48
N ARG A 442 -8.09 31.29 4.73
CA ARG A 442 -9.54 31.28 4.44
C ARG A 442 -10.27 32.35 5.25
N LEU A 443 -9.97 32.46 6.54
CA LEU A 443 -10.54 33.50 7.40
C LEU A 443 -10.18 34.91 6.92
N MET A 444 -8.93 35.13 6.51
CA MET A 444 -8.49 36.39 5.91
C MET A 444 -9.29 36.75 4.66
N ILE A 445 -9.52 35.79 3.75
CA ILE A 445 -10.30 36.02 2.54
C ILE A 445 -11.73 36.43 2.89
N ILE A 446 -12.37 35.73 3.84
CA ILE A 446 -13.73 36.06 4.31
C ILE A 446 -13.75 37.48 4.92
N ALA A 447 -12.78 37.81 5.78
CA ALA A 447 -12.69 39.13 6.39
C ALA A 447 -12.52 40.24 5.35
N GLN A 448 -11.66 40.03 4.35
CA GLN A 448 -11.46 40.96 3.23
C GLN A 448 -12.72 41.13 2.37
N GLN A 449 -13.52 40.08 2.20
CA GLN A 449 -14.79 40.16 1.48
C GLN A 449 -15.86 40.89 2.28
N LEU A 450 -15.89 40.75 3.62
CA LEU A 450 -16.85 41.43 4.50
C LEU A 450 -16.53 42.92 4.70
N GLU A 451 -15.25 43.29 4.68
CA GLU A 451 -14.78 44.66 4.89
C GLU A 451 -15.53 45.75 4.07
N PRO A 452 -15.70 45.63 2.73
CA PRO A 452 -16.41 46.63 1.94
C PRO A 452 -17.91 46.73 2.30
N TYR A 453 -18.56 45.62 2.67
CA TYR A 453 -19.96 45.64 3.11
C TYR A 453 -20.11 46.37 4.44
N ILE A 454 -19.22 46.10 5.41
CA ILE A 454 -19.23 46.78 6.71
C ILE A 454 -18.96 48.28 6.50
N ARG A 455 -17.94 48.65 5.71
CA ARG A 455 -17.67 50.07 5.39
C ARG A 455 -18.87 50.76 4.75
N SER A 456 -19.57 50.08 3.84
CA SER A 456 -20.79 50.61 3.22
C SER A 456 -21.92 50.80 4.23
N ILE A 457 -22.15 49.81 5.11
CA ILE A 457 -23.17 49.88 6.17
C ILE A 457 -22.84 51.00 7.16
N THR A 458 -21.59 51.12 7.62
CA THR A 458 -21.18 52.19 8.54
C THR A 458 -21.39 53.57 7.94
N ALA A 459 -20.99 53.78 6.67
CA ALA A 459 -21.24 55.05 5.98
C ALA A 459 -22.73 55.37 5.79
N LEU A 460 -23.57 54.33 5.66
CA LEU A 460 -25.03 54.46 5.55
C LEU A 460 -25.65 54.78 6.93
N MET A 461 -25.17 54.17 8.00
CA MET A 461 -25.57 54.46 9.38
C MET A 461 -25.18 55.89 9.79
N GLU A 462 -23.98 56.36 9.45
CA GLU A 462 -23.54 57.75 9.67
C GLU A 462 -24.44 58.76 8.94
N ARG A 463 -24.99 58.39 7.78
CA ARG A 463 -25.95 59.22 7.02
C ARG A 463 -27.37 59.21 7.62
N ILE A 464 -27.80 58.10 8.22
CA ILE A 464 -29.16 57.95 8.78
C ILE A 464 -29.24 58.46 10.23
N SER A 465 -28.14 58.45 10.99
CA SER A 465 -28.10 58.97 12.36
C SER A 465 -26.81 59.76 12.59
N PRO A 466 -26.78 61.06 12.27
CA PRO A 466 -25.58 61.89 12.42
C PRO A 466 -25.29 62.31 13.86
N LYS A 467 -25.78 61.58 14.87
CA LYS A 467 -25.55 61.91 16.29
C LYS A 467 -25.41 60.64 17.13
N LEU A 468 -24.17 60.34 17.48
CA LEU A 468 -23.69 59.87 18.78
C LEU A 468 -22.15 59.90 18.71
N GLN A 469 -21.61 61.12 18.64
CA GLN A 469 -20.27 61.42 19.16
C GLN A 469 -20.45 61.94 20.59
#